data_AF-A0A841EA51-F1
#
_entry.id   AF-A0A841EA51-F1
#
_cell.length_a   1.000
_cell.length_b   1.000
_cell.length_c   1.000
_cell.angle_alpha   90.00
_cell.angle_beta   90.00
_cell.angle_gamma   90.00
#
_symmetry.space_group_name_H-M   'P 1'
#
loop_
_entity.id
_entity.type
_entity.pdbx_description
1 polymer ?
#
loop_
_entity_poly.entity_id
_entity_poly.type
_entity_poly.pdbx_seq_one_letter_code
_entity_poly.pdbx_strand_id
1 'polypeptide(L)' 'MMAPFLDGVARAAAKSGTAPVPPATLLGVAALAAHDYMVEVEATAVID' A
#
# COMPACT_ATOMS: atom_id res chain seq x y z
N MET A 1 6.95 -7.62 -13.85
CA MET A 1 6.86 -6.14 -13.77
C MET A 1 5.82 -5.78 -12.70
N MET A 2 6.26 -5.70 -11.44
CA MET A 2 5.41 -5.41 -10.26
C MET A 2 6.21 -4.64 -9.17
N ALA A 3 7.32 -4.02 -9.57
CA ALA A 3 8.41 -3.64 -8.67
C ALA A 3 8.13 -2.41 -7.78
N PRO A 4 7.63 -1.25 -8.27
CA PRO A 4 7.66 -0.02 -7.46
C PRO A 4 6.75 -0.06 -6.23
N PHE A 5 5.57 -0.68 -6.35
CA PHE A 5 4.65 -0.86 -5.23
C PHE A 5 5.25 -1.79 -4.18
N LEU A 6 5.73 -2.98 -4.59
CA LEU A 6 6.30 -3.96 -3.67
C LEU A 6 7.59 -3.44 -3.01
N ASP A 7 8.40 -2.66 -3.72
CA ASP A 7 9.58 -1.98 -3.15
C ASP A 7 9.16 -0.95 -2.10
N GLY A 8 8.07 -0.21 -2.34
CA GLY A 8 7.47 0.71 -1.37
C GLY A 8 6.98 0.00 -0.12
N VAL A 9 6.24 -1.11 -0.29
CA VAL A 9 5.77 -1.97 0.81
C VAL A 9 6.95 -2.51 1.62
N ALA A 10 8.00 -2.99 0.96
CA ALA A 10 9.20 -3.49 1.63
C ALA A 10 9.88 -2.41 2.49
N ARG A 11 10.02 -1.18 1.97
CA ARG A 11 10.56 -0.05 2.74
C ARG A 11 9.68 0.32 3.93
N ALA A 12 8.35 0.34 3.75
CA ALA A 12 7.40 0.64 4.82
C ALA A 12 7.44 -0.43 5.92
N ALA A 13 7.47 -1.71 5.54
CA ALA A 13 7.56 -2.82 6.46
C ALA A 13 8.86 -2.79 7.28
N ALA A 14 10.00 -2.52 6.62
CA ALA A 14 11.28 -2.37 7.30
C ALA A 14 11.28 -1.21 8.32
N LYS A 15 10.59 -0.11 8.02
CA LYS A 15 10.46 1.04 8.93
C LYS A 15 9.49 0.78 10.08
N SER A 16 8.40 0.05 9.83
CA SER A 16 7.33 -0.22 10.80
C SER A 16 7.62 -1.41 11.72
N GLY A 17 8.52 -2.32 11.30
CA GLY A 17 8.79 -3.58 12.00
C GLY A 17 7.71 -4.65 11.78
N THR A 18 6.70 -4.36 10.96
CA THR A 18 5.62 -5.28 10.60
C THR A 18 5.28 -5.14 9.11
N ALA A 19 4.99 -6.26 8.45
CA ALA A 19 4.49 -6.26 7.09
C ALA A 19 2.95 -6.26 7.10
N PRO A 20 2.30 -5.56 6.14
CA PRO A 20 0.86 -5.74 5.93
C PRO A 20 0.55 -7.21 5.70
N VAL A 21 -0.42 -7.75 6.44
CA VAL A 21 -0.89 -9.14 6.30
C VAL A 21 -2.22 -9.17 5.56
N PRO A 22 -2.56 -10.25 4.85
CA PRO A 22 -3.89 -10.45 4.29
C PRO A 22 -4.98 -10.36 5.37
N PRO A 23 -6.23 -10.00 4.99
CA PRO A 23 -6.71 -9.78 3.62
C PRO A 23 -6.36 -8.39 3.07
N ALA A 24 -6.22 -8.29 1.75
CA ALA A 24 -6.12 -7.02 1.04
C ALA A 24 -7.12 -6.99 -0.12
N THR A 25 -7.71 -5.82 -0.35
CA THR A 25 -8.57 -5.57 -1.51
C THR A 25 -7.81 -4.72 -2.52
N LEU A 26 -7.69 -5.20 -3.75
CA LEU A 26 -7.08 -4.45 -4.85
C LEU A 26 -8.17 -4.08 -5.86
N LEU A 27 -8.32 -2.78 -6.09
CA LEU A 27 -9.36 -2.22 -6.95
C LEU A 27 -8.72 -1.36 -8.04
N GLY A 28 -9.07 -1.64 -9.29
CA GLY A 28 -8.82 -0.71 -10.39
C GLY A 28 -9.87 0.39 -10.39
N VAL A 29 -9.45 1.65 -10.41
CA VAL A 29 -10.34 2.82 -10.38
C VAL A 29 -10.03 3.77 -11.53
N ALA A 30 -11.01 4.60 -11.91
CA ALA A 30 -10.88 5.52 -13.04
C ALA A 30 -10.06 6.78 -12.72
N ALA A 31 -9.93 7.14 -11.45
CA ALA A 31 -9.15 8.27 -10.95
C ALA A 31 -8.74 8.04 -9.49
N LEU A 32 -7.66 8.68 -9.06
CA LEU A 32 -7.18 8.73 -7.67
C LEU A 32 -7.37 10.14 -7.09
N ALA A 33 -7.00 10.34 -5.82
CA ALA A 33 -7.06 11.65 -5.17
C ALA A 33 -6.29 12.77 -5.90
N ALA A 34 -5.23 12.43 -6.64
CA ALA A 34 -4.48 13.34 -7.51
C ALA A 34 -3.99 12.63 -8.79
N HIS A 35 -3.75 13.41 -9.85
CA HIS A 35 -3.42 12.88 -11.18
C HIS A 35 -1.99 12.33 -11.31
N ASP A 36 -1.09 12.76 -10.43
CA ASP A 36 0.30 12.32 -10.33
C ASP A 36 0.46 11.07 -9.45
N TYR A 37 -0.60 10.65 -8.76
CA TYR A 37 -0.58 9.43 -7.97
C TYR A 37 -0.68 8.20 -8.88
N MET A 38 0.15 7.20 -8.58
CA MET A 38 0.15 5.91 -9.29
C MET A 38 -0.65 4.84 -8.53
N VAL A 39 -0.72 4.96 -7.20
CA VAL A 39 -1.43 4.05 -6.29
C VAL A 39 -1.92 4.86 -5.09
N GLU A 40 -3.11 4.55 -4.60
CA GLU A 40 -3.62 5.02 -3.31
C GLU A 40 -3.80 3.82 -2.38
N VAL A 41 -3.38 3.96 -1.11
CA VAL A 41 -3.39 2.88 -0.12
C VAL A 41 -4.14 3.36 1.11
N GLU A 42 -5.21 2.64 1.46
CA GLU A 42 -5.90 2.77 2.74
C GLU A 42 -5.50 1.59 3.64
N ALA A 43 -5.22 1.87 4.91
CA ALA A 43 -4.82 0.86 5.88
C ALA A 43 -5.41 1.16 7.26
N THR A 44 -5.86 0.11 7.94
CA THR A 44 -6.32 0.19 9.33
C THR A 44 -5.29 -0.46 10.23
N ALA A 45 -4.82 0.27 11.23
CA ALA A 45 -3.97 -0.28 12.28
C ALA A 45 -4.83 -0.72 13.47
N VAL A 46 -4.55 -1.91 14.00
CA VAL A 46 -5.06 -2.35 15.31
C VAL A 46 -4.00 -2.00 16.36
N ILE A 47 -4.42 -1.31 17.42
CA ILE A 47 -3.55 -0.85 18.51
C ILE A 47 -4.10 -1.48 19.80
N ASP A 48 -3.20 -1.95 20.68
CA ASP A 48 -3.52 -2.41 22.04
C ASP A 48 -3.66 -1.24 23.02
#